data_AF-A0A7W1NFD1-F1
#
_entry.id   AF-A0A7W1NFD1-F1
#
_cell.length_a   1.000
_cell.length_b   1.000
_cell.length_c   1.000
_cell.angle_alpha   90.00
_cell.angle_beta   90.00
_cell.angle_gamma   90.00
#
_symmetry.space_group_name_H-M   'P 1'
#
loop_
_entity.id
_entity.type
_entity.pdbx_description
1 polymer ?
#
loop_
_entity_poly.entity_id
_entity_poly.type
_entity_poly.pdbx_seq_one_letter_code
_entity_poly.pdbx_strand_id
1 'polypeptide(L)'
;PVEAQSAAQAGVGAFAGECLLLLWIGRKYYGAAVIAALRGGRDEDQRAVATYMRALLIGAGAMVAMLVTLGAPLFHAALAVLLLLGFMLVLARMVAEAGIPFVQTPTGCFLTEVLFSLTGVALPATALAPLMLVGAGLMSDTRENLLPYAVQAEYLGDRAGVPRRRLSALMLLVAATGAAACTAMVVWIFYSGDHIPDSWPLSTLSRDNLQPLADVVDGRPPADSPWAAYGIGMAVVGAVGIARMMFAWWPLHPLGAIVVPSASTAFIWFSFFIGWLVKIAVMRYGGVGLYQRLRPFAIGLIVGEALVAAVFLVIGMALRWAGVNLPQLPHFLPG
;
A
#
# COMPACT_ATOMS: atom_id res chain seq x y z
N PRO A 1 -15.88 -13.63 -14.70
CA PRO A 1 -14.71 -14.17 -13.97
C PRO A 1 -13.38 -13.98 -14.72
N VAL A 2 -13.28 -14.44 -15.98
CA VAL A 2 -12.03 -14.35 -16.79
C VAL A 2 -11.65 -12.90 -17.14
N GLU A 3 -12.61 -12.04 -17.50
CA GLU A 3 -12.34 -10.62 -17.81
C GLU A 3 -11.84 -9.80 -16.61
N ALA A 4 -12.36 -10.10 -15.41
CA ALA A 4 -11.95 -9.42 -14.18
C ALA A 4 -10.53 -9.81 -13.75
N GLN A 5 -10.15 -11.07 -13.94
CA GLN A 5 -8.81 -11.56 -13.64
C GLN A 5 -7.76 -10.98 -14.60
N SER A 6 -8.08 -10.89 -15.89
CA SER A 6 -7.21 -10.23 -16.88
C SER A 6 -7.00 -8.75 -16.59
N ALA A 7 -8.04 -8.05 -16.10
CA ALA A 7 -7.94 -6.65 -15.70
C ALA A 7 -7.05 -6.46 -14.44
N ALA A 8 -7.20 -7.35 -13.45
CA ALA A 8 -6.33 -7.39 -12.27
C ALA A 8 -4.85 -7.61 -12.63
N GLN A 9 -4.59 -8.59 -13.50
CA GLN A 9 -3.25 -8.86 -14.02
C GLN A 9 -2.68 -7.66 -14.79
N ALA A 10 -3.48 -7.03 -15.66
CA ALA A 10 -3.06 -5.80 -16.31
C ALA A 10 -2.72 -4.68 -15.28
N GLY A 11 -3.44 -4.62 -14.16
CA GLY A 11 -3.10 -3.75 -13.04
C GLY A 11 -1.71 -3.99 -12.45
N VAL A 12 -1.26 -5.24 -12.33
CA VAL A 12 0.11 -5.59 -11.90
C VAL A 12 1.13 -5.01 -12.88
N GLY A 13 0.91 -5.23 -14.18
CA GLY A 13 1.77 -4.68 -15.23
C GLY A 13 1.83 -3.15 -15.21
N ALA A 14 0.68 -2.51 -14.99
CA ALA A 14 0.56 -1.07 -14.82
C ALA A 14 1.40 -0.56 -13.62
N PHE A 15 1.37 -1.25 -12.47
CA PHE A 15 2.23 -0.97 -11.31
C PHE A 15 3.72 -1.08 -11.66
N ALA A 16 4.11 -2.15 -12.35
CA ALA A 16 5.50 -2.33 -12.79
C ALA A 16 5.94 -1.24 -13.76
N GLY A 17 5.09 -0.86 -14.72
CA GLY A 17 5.33 0.22 -15.66
C GLY A 17 5.55 1.57 -14.97
N GLU A 18 4.71 1.91 -14.00
CA GLU A 18 4.87 3.13 -13.20
C GLU A 18 6.14 3.11 -12.36
N CYS A 19 6.44 1.99 -11.71
CA CYS A 19 7.68 1.82 -10.95
C CYS A 19 8.91 2.08 -11.83
N LEU A 20 8.98 1.45 -13.01
CA LEU A 20 10.07 1.65 -13.96
C LEU A 20 10.16 3.09 -14.46
N LEU A 21 9.01 3.73 -14.71
CA LEU A 21 8.94 5.13 -15.12
C LEU A 21 9.48 6.07 -14.03
N LEU A 22 9.11 5.84 -12.75
CA LEU A 22 9.63 6.60 -11.60
C LEU A 22 11.13 6.42 -11.44
N LEU A 23 11.63 5.18 -11.53
CA LEU A 23 13.06 4.89 -11.49
C LEU A 23 13.80 5.55 -12.65
N TRP A 24 13.23 5.56 -13.85
CA TRP A 24 13.82 6.18 -15.03
C TRP A 24 13.90 7.71 -14.90
N ILE A 25 12.84 8.38 -14.47
CA ILE A 25 12.83 9.84 -14.26
C ILE A 25 13.85 10.21 -13.17
N GLY A 26 13.85 9.48 -12.05
CA GLY A 26 14.68 9.77 -10.88
C GLY A 26 16.11 9.25 -10.94
N ARG A 27 16.53 8.55 -12.02
CA ARG A 27 17.80 7.80 -12.10
C ARG A 27 19.04 8.58 -11.66
N LYS A 28 19.12 9.86 -12.02
CA LYS A 28 20.26 10.73 -11.65
C LYS A 28 20.25 11.04 -10.15
N TYR A 29 19.07 11.31 -9.59
CA TYR A 29 18.89 11.60 -8.17
C TYR A 29 19.13 10.36 -7.31
N TYR A 30 18.51 9.23 -7.64
CA TYR A 30 18.70 7.97 -6.91
C TYR A 30 20.15 7.49 -6.98
N GLY A 31 20.79 7.57 -8.17
CA GLY A 31 22.19 7.25 -8.33
C GLY A 31 23.09 8.14 -7.47
N ALA A 32 22.85 9.45 -7.44
CA ALA A 32 23.59 10.38 -6.58
C ALA A 32 23.39 10.07 -5.09
N ALA A 33 22.17 9.72 -4.67
CA ALA A 33 21.87 9.35 -3.29
C ALA A 33 22.59 8.07 -2.83
N VAL A 34 22.63 7.04 -3.69
CA VAL A 34 23.37 5.80 -3.42
C VAL A 34 24.88 6.07 -3.37
N ILE A 35 25.42 6.87 -4.30
CA ILE A 35 26.83 7.25 -4.28
C ILE A 35 27.16 8.05 -3.01
N ALA A 36 26.32 8.99 -2.60
CA ALA A 36 26.48 9.75 -1.36
C ALA A 36 26.43 8.84 -0.11
N ALA A 37 25.58 7.80 -0.12
CA ALA A 37 25.55 6.80 0.95
C ALA A 37 26.88 6.05 1.07
N LEU A 38 27.49 5.65 -0.04
CA LEU A 38 28.74 4.87 -0.06
C LEU A 38 30.00 5.72 0.16
N ARG A 39 30.09 6.89 -0.48
CA ARG A 39 31.29 7.73 -0.50
C ARG A 39 31.24 8.91 0.47
N GLY A 40 30.08 9.18 1.07
CA GLY A 40 29.82 10.38 1.88
C GLY A 40 29.28 11.54 1.04
N GLY A 41 28.32 12.29 1.59
CA GLY A 41 27.75 13.48 0.95
C GLY A 41 28.72 14.66 1.01
N ARG A 42 28.77 15.45 -0.06
CA ARG A 42 29.63 16.64 -0.17
C ARG A 42 29.05 17.82 0.61
N ASP A 43 27.74 17.98 0.52
CA ASP A 43 26.97 19.06 1.15
C ASP A 43 26.10 18.55 2.31
N GLU A 44 25.58 19.46 3.14
CA GLU A 44 24.75 19.10 4.31
C GLU A 44 23.49 18.31 3.92
N ASP A 45 22.79 18.75 2.87
CA ASP A 45 21.61 18.05 2.35
C ASP A 45 21.96 16.65 1.83
N GLN A 46 23.11 16.50 1.15
CA GLN A 46 23.57 15.20 0.68
C GLN A 46 23.94 14.27 1.84
N ARG A 47 24.49 14.79 2.94
CA ARG A 47 24.77 14.01 4.15
C ARG A 47 23.49 13.53 4.83
N ALA A 48 22.44 14.37 4.86
CA ALA A 48 21.14 13.97 5.37
C ALA A 48 20.53 12.84 4.51
N VAL A 49 20.49 13.01 3.19
CA VAL A 49 20.01 11.99 2.24
C VAL A 49 20.83 10.70 2.35
N ALA A 50 22.15 10.79 2.44
CA ALA A 50 23.03 9.63 2.61
C ALA A 50 22.71 8.83 3.88
N THR A 51 22.34 9.50 4.97
CA THR A 51 22.00 8.84 6.24
C THR A 51 20.74 7.98 6.09
N TYR A 52 19.67 8.53 5.49
CA TYR A 52 18.43 7.78 5.25
C TYR A 52 18.60 6.70 4.19
N MET A 53 19.42 6.96 3.16
CA MET A 53 19.75 5.95 2.14
C MET A 53 20.54 4.77 2.75
N ARG A 54 21.47 5.02 3.67
CA ARG A 54 22.15 3.95 4.43
C ARG A 54 21.15 3.15 5.25
N ALA A 55 20.23 3.81 5.97
CA ALA A 55 19.20 3.12 6.74
C ALA A 55 18.31 2.23 5.85
N LEU A 56 17.92 2.71 4.66
CA LEU A 56 17.18 1.93 3.67
C LEU A 56 17.99 0.70 3.20
N LEU A 57 19.26 0.88 2.83
CA LEU A 57 20.11 -0.21 2.34
C LEU A 57 20.40 -1.25 3.43
N ILE A 58 20.63 -0.80 4.67
CA ILE A 58 20.83 -1.69 5.83
C ILE A 58 19.53 -2.45 6.13
N GLY A 59 18.38 -1.77 6.12
CA GLY A 59 17.07 -2.40 6.34
C GLY A 59 16.74 -3.43 5.27
N ALA A 60 16.95 -3.10 3.99
CA ALA A 60 16.77 -4.01 2.87
C ALA A 60 17.72 -5.22 2.99
N GLY A 61 19.00 -5.00 3.29
CA GLY A 61 19.98 -6.06 3.49
C GLY A 61 19.65 -6.95 4.69
N ALA A 62 19.20 -6.38 5.80
CA ALA A 62 18.77 -7.11 6.99
C ALA A 62 17.55 -7.98 6.70
N MET A 63 16.58 -7.48 5.93
CA MET A 63 15.42 -8.25 5.51
C MET A 63 15.80 -9.40 4.57
N VAL A 64 16.69 -9.17 3.59
CA VAL A 64 17.23 -10.24 2.74
C VAL A 64 17.94 -11.29 3.59
N ALA A 65 18.79 -10.88 4.52
CA ALA A 65 19.49 -11.79 5.43
C ALA A 65 18.50 -12.62 6.26
N MET A 66 17.46 -11.99 6.81
CA MET A 66 16.39 -12.68 7.55
C MET A 66 15.72 -13.75 6.69
N LEU A 67 15.33 -13.42 5.46
CA LEU A 67 14.70 -14.39 4.54
C LEU A 67 15.62 -15.56 4.20
N VAL A 68 16.91 -15.29 3.99
CA VAL A 68 17.92 -16.33 3.73
C VAL A 68 18.12 -17.22 4.95
N THR A 69 18.17 -16.67 6.16
CA THR A 69 18.26 -17.47 7.40
C THR A 69 17.02 -18.35 7.63
N LEU A 70 15.86 -17.92 7.11
CA LEU A 70 14.62 -18.70 7.13
C LEU A 70 14.55 -19.77 6.02
N GLY A 71 15.57 -19.86 5.16
CA GLY A 71 15.70 -20.90 4.13
C GLY A 71 15.39 -20.45 2.70
N ALA A 72 15.11 -19.17 2.46
CA ALA A 72 14.89 -18.67 1.10
C ALA A 72 16.22 -18.53 0.32
N PRO A 73 16.27 -18.90 -0.97
CA PRO A 73 17.45 -18.69 -1.80
C PRO A 73 17.71 -17.20 -1.99
N LEU A 74 18.98 -16.81 -1.92
CA LEU A 74 19.43 -15.40 -1.94
C LEU A 74 18.82 -14.59 -3.08
N PHE A 75 18.80 -15.14 -4.29
CA PHE A 75 18.22 -14.46 -5.46
C PHE A 75 16.74 -14.12 -5.26
N HIS A 76 15.94 -15.07 -4.75
CA HIS A 76 14.51 -14.90 -4.57
C HIS A 76 14.21 -13.96 -3.40
N ALA A 77 14.99 -14.05 -2.32
CA ALA A 77 14.91 -13.12 -1.20
C ALA A 77 15.21 -11.68 -1.66
N ALA A 78 16.30 -11.46 -2.39
CA ALA A 78 16.66 -10.15 -2.92
C ALA A 78 15.58 -9.61 -3.88
N LEU A 79 15.03 -10.48 -4.74
CA LEU A 79 13.95 -10.11 -5.66
C LEU A 79 12.67 -9.73 -4.92
N ALA A 80 12.27 -10.49 -3.89
CA ALA A 80 11.08 -10.19 -3.08
C ALA A 80 11.21 -8.83 -2.38
N VAL A 81 12.37 -8.53 -1.80
CA VAL A 81 12.64 -7.22 -1.19
C VAL A 81 12.62 -6.10 -2.23
N LEU A 82 13.21 -6.32 -3.41
CA LEU A 82 13.19 -5.33 -4.50
C LEU A 82 11.76 -5.04 -4.97
N LEU A 83 10.94 -6.08 -5.15
CA LEU A 83 9.53 -5.94 -5.53
C LEU A 83 8.76 -5.18 -4.45
N LEU A 84 8.94 -5.53 -3.16
CA LEU A 84 8.32 -4.83 -2.03
C LEU A 84 8.60 -3.32 -2.08
N LEU A 85 9.88 -2.95 -2.27
CA LEU A 85 10.28 -1.55 -2.37
C LEU A 85 9.66 -0.85 -3.59
N GLY A 86 9.56 -1.55 -4.72
CA GLY A 86 8.89 -1.04 -5.92
C GLY A 86 7.39 -0.78 -5.71
N PHE A 87 6.69 -1.71 -5.07
CA PHE A 87 5.27 -1.54 -4.69
C PHE A 87 5.10 -0.36 -3.75
N MET A 88 5.90 -0.29 -2.68
CA MET A 88 5.90 0.83 -1.74
C MET A 88 6.13 2.17 -2.43
N LEU A 89 7.08 2.23 -3.38
CA LEU A 89 7.38 3.45 -4.13
C LEU A 89 6.19 3.95 -4.95
N VAL A 90 5.47 3.04 -5.64
CA VAL A 90 4.28 3.41 -6.41
C VAL A 90 3.14 3.85 -5.49
N LEU A 91 2.88 3.13 -4.39
CA LEU A 91 1.86 3.53 -3.41
C LEU A 91 2.14 4.91 -2.81
N ALA A 92 3.40 5.19 -2.47
CA ALA A 92 3.83 6.50 -2.00
C ALA A 92 3.59 7.59 -3.06
N ARG A 93 3.85 7.28 -4.34
CA ARG A 93 3.58 8.19 -5.45
C ARG A 93 2.10 8.49 -5.63
N MET A 94 1.24 7.48 -5.48
CA MET A 94 -0.22 7.64 -5.58
C MET A 94 -0.73 8.66 -4.57
N VAL A 95 -0.27 8.60 -3.32
CA VAL A 95 -0.60 9.58 -2.29
C VAL A 95 0.03 10.94 -2.57
N ALA A 96 1.32 10.97 -2.93
CA ALA A 96 2.06 12.21 -3.12
C ALA A 96 1.55 13.05 -4.30
N GLU A 97 1.16 12.43 -5.42
CA GLU A 97 0.68 13.14 -6.61
C GLU A 97 -0.83 13.32 -6.65
N ALA A 98 -1.58 12.24 -6.43
CA ALA A 98 -3.03 12.26 -6.63
C ALA A 98 -3.79 12.61 -5.35
N GLY A 99 -3.13 12.60 -4.18
CA GLY A 99 -3.76 12.91 -2.89
C GLY A 99 -4.91 11.95 -2.57
N ILE A 100 -4.87 10.73 -3.10
CA ILE A 100 -5.95 9.75 -2.93
C ILE A 100 -5.90 9.28 -1.47
N PRO A 101 -7.00 9.42 -0.70
CA PRO A 101 -7.02 9.07 0.72
C PRO A 101 -7.04 7.55 0.95
N PHE A 102 -7.54 6.79 -0.02
CA PHE A 102 -7.69 5.33 0.07
C PHE A 102 -6.91 4.67 -1.06
N VAL A 103 -5.65 4.32 -0.79
CA VAL A 103 -4.71 3.78 -1.77
C VAL A 103 -4.57 2.28 -1.55
N GLN A 104 -4.76 1.50 -2.60
CA GLN A 104 -4.59 0.06 -2.57
C GLN A 104 -4.02 -0.41 -3.92
N THR A 105 -3.32 -1.53 -3.91
CA THR A 105 -2.96 -2.26 -5.12
C THR A 105 -4.22 -2.76 -5.85
N PRO A 106 -4.13 -3.09 -7.15
CA PRO A 106 -5.22 -3.67 -7.91
C PRO A 106 -5.68 -4.94 -7.22
N THR A 107 -6.98 -5.20 -7.26
CA THR A 107 -7.55 -6.42 -6.64
C THR A 107 -6.89 -7.64 -7.27
N GLY A 108 -6.35 -8.56 -6.46
CA GLY A 108 -5.63 -9.73 -6.98
C GLY A 108 -4.18 -9.45 -7.40
N CYS A 109 -3.62 -8.28 -7.07
CA CYS A 109 -2.20 -7.98 -7.25
C CYS A 109 -1.47 -8.24 -5.93
N PHE A 110 -0.95 -9.45 -5.77
CA PHE A 110 -0.19 -9.86 -4.57
C PHE A 110 1.30 -10.01 -4.89
N LEU A 111 2.15 -9.52 -3.98
CA LEU A 111 3.61 -9.60 -4.13
C LEU A 111 4.08 -11.04 -4.40
N THR A 112 3.50 -12.00 -3.69
CA THR A 112 3.82 -13.43 -3.78
C THR A 112 3.54 -13.99 -5.17
N GLU A 113 2.38 -13.65 -5.75
CA GLU A 113 2.00 -14.10 -7.09
C GLU A 113 2.91 -13.50 -8.16
N VAL A 114 3.27 -12.22 -8.03
CA VAL A 114 4.23 -11.57 -8.94
C VAL A 114 5.59 -12.24 -8.85
N LEU A 115 6.07 -12.50 -7.64
CA LEU A 115 7.34 -13.18 -7.43
C LEU A 115 7.35 -14.57 -8.06
N PHE A 116 6.32 -15.39 -7.82
CA PHE A 116 6.23 -16.74 -8.38
C PHE A 116 6.03 -16.73 -9.90
N SER A 117 5.38 -15.71 -10.46
CA SER A 117 5.28 -15.56 -11.92
C SER A 117 6.66 -15.31 -12.56
N LEU A 118 7.55 -14.59 -11.88
CA LEU A 118 8.91 -14.27 -12.34
C LEU A 118 9.89 -15.42 -12.16
N THR A 119 9.82 -16.11 -11.02
CA THR A 119 10.80 -17.14 -10.65
C THR A 119 10.36 -18.55 -11.04
N GLY A 120 9.08 -18.70 -11.40
CA GLY A 120 8.44 -20.01 -11.44
C GLY A 120 8.33 -20.62 -10.06
N VAL A 121 7.85 -21.86 -10.03
CA VAL A 121 7.62 -22.59 -8.78
C VAL A 121 8.38 -23.91 -8.67
N ALA A 122 9.54 -23.95 -9.33
CA ALA A 122 10.46 -25.09 -9.32
C ALA A 122 11.25 -25.23 -8.00
N LEU A 123 11.07 -24.32 -7.05
CA LEU A 123 11.72 -24.40 -5.75
C LEU A 123 10.92 -25.27 -4.77
N PRO A 124 11.59 -25.97 -3.84
CA PRO A 124 10.89 -26.68 -2.78
C PRO A 124 10.06 -25.70 -1.93
N ALA A 125 8.90 -26.14 -1.45
CA ALA A 125 7.97 -25.31 -0.66
C ALA A 125 8.63 -24.64 0.57
N THR A 126 9.62 -25.31 1.16
CA THR A 126 10.42 -24.77 2.28
C THR A 126 11.24 -23.53 1.92
N ALA A 127 11.66 -23.40 0.67
CA ALA A 127 12.36 -22.21 0.15
C ALA A 127 11.40 -21.07 -0.21
N LEU A 128 10.12 -21.37 -0.43
CA LEU A 128 9.08 -20.42 -0.82
C LEU A 128 8.36 -19.82 0.38
N ALA A 129 8.17 -20.59 1.46
CA ALA A 129 7.45 -20.15 2.65
C ALA A 129 7.97 -18.83 3.25
N PRO A 130 9.29 -18.56 3.37
CA PRO A 130 9.76 -17.28 3.89
C PRO A 130 9.42 -16.09 2.97
N LEU A 131 9.38 -16.30 1.66
CA LEU A 131 9.05 -15.25 0.68
C LEU A 131 7.60 -14.81 0.82
N MET A 132 6.73 -15.74 1.20
CA MET A 132 5.32 -15.47 1.47
C MET A 132 5.11 -14.62 2.72
N LEU A 133 6.01 -14.67 3.71
CA LEU A 133 5.91 -13.80 4.88
C LEU A 133 5.98 -12.32 4.49
N VAL A 134 6.72 -11.99 3.43
CA VAL A 134 6.79 -10.62 2.91
C VAL A 134 5.45 -10.21 2.27
N GLY A 135 4.88 -11.08 1.43
CA GLY A 135 3.59 -10.84 0.79
C GLY A 135 2.43 -10.79 1.79
N ALA A 136 2.33 -11.80 2.66
CA ALA A 136 1.26 -11.97 3.64
C ALA A 136 1.34 -10.96 4.78
N GLY A 137 2.56 -10.62 5.22
CA GLY A 137 2.75 -9.76 6.38
C GLY A 137 2.75 -8.27 6.06
N LEU A 138 3.35 -7.87 4.94
CA LEU A 138 3.59 -6.45 4.64
C LEU A 138 2.77 -5.92 3.46
N MET A 139 2.19 -6.80 2.65
CA MET A 139 1.49 -6.44 1.41
C MET A 139 0.10 -7.06 1.26
N SER A 140 -0.38 -7.82 2.27
CA SER A 140 -1.71 -8.44 2.24
C SER A 140 -2.82 -7.40 2.21
N ASP A 141 -2.61 -6.27 2.89
CA ASP A 141 -3.47 -5.11 2.78
C ASP A 141 -2.65 -3.82 2.60
N THR A 142 -2.51 -3.41 1.35
CA THR A 142 -1.65 -2.27 0.98
C THR A 142 -2.17 -0.91 1.45
N ARG A 143 -3.43 -0.81 1.92
CA ARG A 143 -3.95 0.44 2.49
C ARG A 143 -3.31 0.81 3.82
N GLU A 144 -2.84 -0.19 4.57
CA GLU A 144 -2.18 -0.03 5.87
C GLU A 144 -0.67 0.18 5.75
N ASN A 145 -0.17 0.42 4.53
CA ASN A 145 1.26 0.50 4.30
C ASN A 145 1.85 1.79 4.88
N LEU A 146 2.93 1.65 5.66
CA LEU A 146 3.54 2.75 6.41
C LEU A 146 4.16 3.85 5.52
N LEU A 147 4.65 3.52 4.31
CA LEU A 147 5.38 4.50 3.50
C LEU A 147 4.50 5.68 3.02
N PRO A 148 3.29 5.46 2.45
CA PRO A 148 2.35 6.54 2.17
C PRO A 148 2.08 7.48 3.35
N TYR A 149 1.90 6.94 4.56
CA TYR A 149 1.71 7.74 5.78
C TYR A 149 2.98 8.52 6.14
N ALA A 150 4.15 7.90 6.03
CA ALA A 150 5.43 8.54 6.29
C ALA A 150 5.67 9.74 5.35
N VAL A 151 5.33 9.63 4.07
CA VAL A 151 5.45 10.73 3.09
C VAL A 151 4.54 11.91 3.46
N GLN A 152 3.29 11.65 3.85
CA GLN A 152 2.38 12.71 4.28
C GLN A 152 2.86 13.38 5.57
N ALA A 153 3.30 12.59 6.55
CA ALA A 153 3.80 13.11 7.81
C ALA A 153 5.12 13.89 7.63
N GLU A 154 6.00 13.47 6.72
CA GLU A 154 7.21 14.22 6.36
C GLU A 154 6.86 15.58 5.74
N TYR A 155 5.90 15.63 4.81
CA TYR A 155 5.42 16.87 4.23
C TYR A 155 4.79 17.83 5.25
N LEU A 156 3.97 17.30 6.17
CA LEU A 156 3.39 18.11 7.25
C LEU A 156 4.45 18.61 8.24
N GLY A 157 5.43 17.76 8.56
CA GLY A 157 6.54 18.11 9.43
C GLY A 157 7.43 19.21 8.85
N ASP A 158 7.71 19.15 7.55
CA ASP A 158 8.45 20.20 6.83
C ASP A 158 7.72 21.54 6.87
N ARG A 159 6.40 21.54 6.59
CA ARG A 159 5.57 22.75 6.70
C ARG A 159 5.48 23.32 8.11
N ALA A 160 5.56 22.46 9.13
CA ALA A 160 5.55 22.86 10.53
C ALA A 160 6.95 23.28 11.05
N GLY A 161 8.00 23.18 10.22
CA GLY A 161 9.38 23.47 10.62
C GLY A 161 9.93 22.48 11.65
N VAL A 162 9.38 21.27 11.73
CA VAL A 162 9.82 20.23 12.66
C VAL A 162 11.15 19.65 12.15
N PRO A 163 12.20 19.57 12.98
CA PRO A 163 13.48 19.02 12.53
C PRO A 163 13.31 17.55 12.13
N ARG A 164 13.67 17.25 10.87
CA ARG A 164 13.49 15.95 10.20
C ARG A 164 13.90 14.76 11.06
N ARG A 165 15.05 14.86 11.74
CA ARG A 165 15.60 13.79 12.58
C ARG A 165 14.71 13.46 13.80
N ARG A 166 14.06 14.46 14.41
CA ARG A 166 13.10 14.24 15.50
C ARG A 166 11.82 13.59 14.97
N LEU A 167 11.34 14.05 13.82
CA LEU A 167 10.16 13.47 13.17
C LEU A 167 10.39 12.00 12.80
N SER A 168 11.52 11.67 12.19
CA SER A 168 11.88 10.28 11.86
C SER A 168 12.01 9.40 13.11
N ALA A 169 12.61 9.91 14.20
CA ALA A 169 12.68 9.17 15.45
C ALA A 169 11.30 8.90 16.05
N LEU A 170 10.39 9.88 16.00
CA LEU A 170 9.01 9.72 16.44
C LEU A 170 8.26 8.70 15.57
N MET A 171 8.40 8.77 14.25
CA MET A 171 7.80 7.78 13.33
C MET A 171 8.26 6.36 13.64
N LEU A 172 9.56 6.17 13.88
CA LEU A 172 10.12 4.86 14.25
C LEU A 172 9.60 4.37 15.60
N LEU A 173 9.52 5.26 16.60
CA LEU A 173 8.97 4.93 17.91
C LEU A 173 7.50 4.50 17.81
N VAL A 174 6.69 5.24 17.06
CA VAL A 174 5.26 4.92 16.83
C VAL A 174 5.12 3.61 16.07
N ALA A 175 5.92 3.38 15.02
CA ALA A 175 5.90 2.12 14.28
C ALA A 175 6.29 0.93 15.17
N ALA A 176 7.33 1.06 15.98
CA ALA A 176 7.80 -0.02 16.87
C ALA A 176 6.80 -0.32 18.01
N THR A 177 6.28 0.72 18.66
CA THR A 177 5.29 0.57 19.74
C THR A 177 3.96 0.05 19.21
N GLY A 178 3.53 0.52 18.03
CA GLY A 178 2.36 0.02 17.33
C GLY A 178 2.51 -1.46 16.95
N ALA A 179 3.65 -1.85 16.36
CA ALA A 179 3.91 -3.25 16.04
C ALA A 179 3.89 -4.16 17.29
N ALA A 180 4.50 -3.71 18.39
CA ALA A 180 4.49 -4.45 19.65
C ALA A 180 3.08 -4.58 20.26
N ALA A 181 2.33 -3.47 20.31
CA ALA A 181 0.97 -3.45 20.83
C ALA A 181 0.01 -4.31 19.98
N CYS A 182 0.07 -4.18 18.65
CA CYS A 182 -0.73 -5.00 17.74
C CYS A 182 -0.39 -6.48 17.87
N THR A 183 0.89 -6.84 17.96
CA THR A 183 1.31 -8.24 18.14
C THR A 183 0.77 -8.80 19.46
N ALA A 184 0.92 -8.05 20.56
CA ALA A 184 0.40 -8.46 21.86
C ALA A 184 -1.13 -8.62 21.85
N MET A 185 -1.84 -7.70 21.20
CA MET A 185 -3.30 -7.75 21.06
C MET A 185 -3.76 -8.97 20.26
N VAL A 186 -3.13 -9.23 19.11
CA VAL A 186 -3.46 -10.37 18.26
C VAL A 186 -3.21 -11.69 18.99
N VAL A 187 -2.06 -11.84 19.65
CA VAL A 187 -1.76 -13.01 20.48
C VAL A 187 -2.82 -13.17 21.57
N TRP A 188 -3.16 -12.09 22.29
CA TRP A 188 -4.16 -12.15 23.35
C TRP A 188 -5.53 -12.61 22.84
N ILE A 189 -6.01 -12.08 21.70
CA ILE A 189 -7.29 -12.49 21.09
C ILE A 189 -7.28 -13.98 20.72
N PHE A 190 -6.20 -14.47 20.10
CA PHE A 190 -6.12 -15.89 19.72
C PHE A 190 -6.07 -16.83 20.92
N TYR A 191 -5.47 -16.42 22.03
CA TYR A 191 -5.41 -17.23 23.26
C TYR A 191 -6.62 -17.06 24.19
N SER A 192 -7.38 -15.96 24.09
CA SER A 192 -8.59 -15.75 24.89
C SER A 192 -9.79 -16.57 24.39
N GLY A 193 -9.69 -17.15 23.20
CA GLY A 193 -10.82 -17.82 22.53
C GLY A 193 -11.87 -16.84 22.01
N ASP A 194 -11.58 -15.54 22.04
CA ASP A 194 -12.42 -14.54 21.41
C ASP A 194 -12.32 -14.67 19.88
N HIS A 195 -13.48 -14.78 19.23
CA HIS A 195 -13.56 -14.85 17.77
C HIS A 195 -13.17 -13.48 17.18
N ILE A 196 -12.29 -13.48 16.17
CA ILE A 196 -12.09 -12.29 15.34
C ILE A 196 -13.36 -12.11 14.51
N PRO A 197 -14.15 -11.03 14.69
CA PRO A 197 -15.40 -10.84 13.94
C PRO A 197 -15.16 -10.65 12.44
N ASP A 198 -14.01 -10.04 12.11
CA ASP A 198 -13.57 -9.82 10.75
C ASP A 198 -12.78 -11.03 10.23
N SER A 199 -13.39 -11.76 9.29
CA SER A 199 -12.73 -12.90 8.64
C SER A 199 -11.74 -12.47 7.57
N TRP A 200 -11.73 -11.20 7.15
CA TRP A 200 -10.92 -10.70 6.05
C TRP A 200 -9.43 -11.04 6.23
N PRO A 201 -8.75 -10.72 7.35
CA PRO A 201 -7.32 -10.98 7.50
C PRO A 201 -6.98 -12.48 7.43
N LEU A 202 -7.83 -13.31 8.03
CA LEU A 202 -7.65 -14.77 8.03
C LEU A 202 -7.88 -15.35 6.63
N SER A 203 -8.90 -14.84 5.93
CA SER A 203 -9.24 -15.25 4.57
C SER A 203 -8.17 -14.85 3.56
N THR A 204 -7.58 -13.65 3.67
CA THR A 204 -6.47 -13.17 2.83
C THR A 204 -5.20 -13.96 3.08
N LEU A 205 -4.90 -14.33 4.33
CA LEU A 205 -3.79 -15.22 4.64
C LEU A 205 -3.97 -16.59 3.98
N SER A 206 -5.15 -17.20 4.11
CA SER A 206 -5.42 -18.53 3.53
C SER A 206 -5.49 -18.50 2.00
N ARG A 207 -6.30 -17.60 1.44
CA ARG A 207 -6.64 -17.57 0.01
C ARG A 207 -5.53 -16.96 -0.84
N ASP A 208 -4.98 -15.84 -0.41
CA ASP A 208 -4.15 -15.02 -1.30
C ASP A 208 -2.65 -15.25 -1.05
N ASN A 209 -2.31 -15.93 0.05
CA ASN A 209 -0.94 -16.28 0.37
C ASN A 209 -0.76 -17.79 0.38
N LEU A 210 -1.41 -18.53 1.29
CA LEU A 210 -1.17 -19.96 1.45
C LEU A 210 -1.64 -20.82 0.27
N GLN A 211 -2.75 -20.47 -0.38
CA GLN A 211 -3.30 -21.25 -1.50
C GLN A 211 -2.33 -21.38 -2.68
N PRO A 212 -1.65 -20.31 -3.17
CA PRO A 212 -0.59 -20.45 -4.18
C PRO A 212 0.49 -21.49 -3.85
N LEU A 213 0.89 -21.61 -2.57
CA LEU A 213 1.87 -22.63 -2.16
C LEU A 213 1.25 -24.03 -2.15
N ALA A 214 0.01 -24.15 -1.68
CA ALA A 214 -0.72 -25.41 -1.68
C ALA A 214 -0.91 -25.95 -3.10
N ASP A 215 -1.29 -25.08 -4.05
CA ASP A 215 -1.47 -25.46 -5.46
C ASP A 215 -0.17 -25.98 -6.08
N VAL A 216 0.97 -25.39 -5.70
CA VAL A 216 2.30 -25.81 -6.15
C VAL A 216 2.70 -27.17 -5.57
N VAL A 217 2.45 -27.38 -4.28
CA VAL A 217 2.67 -28.68 -3.62
C VAL A 217 1.80 -29.76 -4.25
N ASP A 218 0.56 -29.41 -4.61
CA ASP A 218 -0.40 -30.31 -5.27
C ASP A 218 -0.11 -30.52 -6.76
N GLY A 219 0.94 -29.90 -7.31
CA GLY A 219 1.31 -30.02 -8.72
C GLY A 219 0.28 -29.40 -9.69
N ARG A 220 -0.56 -28.49 -9.20
CA ARG A 220 -1.49 -27.72 -10.03
C ARG A 220 -0.71 -26.58 -10.66
N PRO A 221 -0.52 -26.56 -11.99
CA PRO A 221 0.19 -25.47 -12.63
C PRO A 221 -0.58 -24.15 -12.38
N PRO A 222 0.11 -23.02 -12.21
CA PRO A 222 -0.57 -21.73 -12.18
C PRO A 222 -1.39 -21.55 -13.46
N ALA A 223 -2.51 -20.82 -13.35
CA ALA A 223 -3.39 -20.49 -14.46
C ALA A 223 -2.63 -19.87 -15.65
N ASP A 224 -3.32 -19.71 -16.78
CA ASP A 224 -2.78 -19.11 -18.02
C ASP A 224 -1.77 -17.99 -17.77
N SER A 225 -0.68 -18.03 -18.54
CA SER A 225 0.45 -17.12 -18.45
C SER A 225 0.02 -15.64 -18.34
N PRO A 226 0.23 -14.97 -17.18
CA PRO A 226 -0.25 -13.60 -16.95
C PRO A 226 0.57 -12.54 -17.69
N TRP A 227 1.66 -12.96 -18.34
CA TRP A 227 2.65 -12.11 -18.98
C TRP A 227 2.08 -11.21 -20.07
N ALA A 228 1.10 -11.70 -20.84
CA ALA A 228 0.44 -10.88 -21.86
C ALA A 228 -0.33 -9.71 -21.23
N ALA A 229 -1.11 -9.99 -20.17
CA ALA A 229 -1.85 -8.95 -19.45
C ALA A 229 -0.89 -7.96 -18.76
N TYR A 230 0.19 -8.45 -18.14
CA TYR A 230 1.23 -7.61 -17.54
C TYR A 230 1.86 -6.68 -18.58
N GLY A 231 2.22 -7.23 -19.75
CA GLY A 231 2.79 -6.46 -20.85
C GLY A 231 1.86 -5.36 -21.34
N ILE A 232 0.56 -5.65 -21.48
CA ILE A 232 -0.45 -4.67 -21.89
C ILE A 232 -0.57 -3.55 -20.85
N GLY A 233 -0.73 -3.88 -19.57
CA GLY A 233 -0.85 -2.90 -18.50
C GLY A 233 0.39 -1.99 -18.39
N MET A 234 1.57 -2.60 -18.48
CA MET A 234 2.85 -1.87 -18.49
C MET A 234 2.96 -0.95 -19.70
N ALA A 235 2.59 -1.43 -20.90
CA ALA A 235 2.64 -0.63 -22.12
C ALA A 235 1.66 0.55 -22.07
N VAL A 236 0.44 0.35 -21.55
CA VAL A 236 -0.56 1.41 -21.41
C VAL A 236 -0.08 2.49 -20.45
N VAL A 237 0.35 2.13 -19.23
CA VAL A 237 0.85 3.11 -18.25
C VAL A 237 2.12 3.79 -18.73
N GLY A 238 3.06 3.03 -19.31
CA GLY A 238 4.29 3.58 -19.87
C GLY A 238 4.00 4.58 -20.99
N ALA A 239 3.10 4.24 -21.93
CA ALA A 239 2.70 5.14 -23.01
C ALA A 239 2.02 6.40 -22.48
N VAL A 240 1.09 6.28 -21.53
CA VAL A 240 0.42 7.44 -20.92
C VAL A 240 1.41 8.31 -20.13
N GLY A 241 2.31 7.69 -19.37
CA GLY A 241 3.33 8.40 -18.60
C GLY A 241 4.33 9.15 -19.49
N ILE A 242 4.81 8.51 -20.56
CA ILE A 242 5.71 9.14 -21.55
C ILE A 242 4.99 10.25 -22.32
N ALA A 243 3.75 9.99 -22.78
CA ALA A 243 2.93 11.00 -23.46
C ALA A 243 2.73 12.23 -22.59
N ARG A 244 2.50 12.06 -21.28
CA ARG A 244 2.40 13.17 -20.33
C ARG A 244 3.70 13.97 -20.17
N MET A 245 4.87 13.34 -20.31
CA MET A 245 6.15 14.06 -20.32
C MET A 245 6.43 14.80 -21.62
N MET A 246 5.91 14.30 -22.75
CA MET A 246 6.12 14.88 -24.07
C MET A 246 5.08 15.96 -24.42
N PHE A 247 3.84 15.82 -23.95
CA PHE A 247 2.71 16.68 -24.29
C PHE A 247 2.14 17.36 -23.05
N ALA A 248 2.42 18.67 -22.89
CA ALA A 248 1.95 19.45 -21.75
C ALA A 248 0.42 19.56 -21.63
N TRP A 249 -0.32 19.34 -22.73
CA TRP A 249 -1.78 19.41 -22.75
C TRP A 249 -2.47 18.06 -22.48
N TRP A 250 -1.71 16.97 -22.30
CA TRP A 250 -2.28 15.63 -22.19
C TRP A 250 -3.12 15.48 -20.91
N PRO A 251 -4.41 15.12 -21.01
CA PRO A 251 -5.31 15.13 -19.86
C PRO A 251 -5.25 13.84 -19.02
N LEU A 252 -4.73 12.75 -19.57
CA LEU A 252 -4.74 11.45 -18.90
C LEU A 252 -3.54 11.29 -17.97
N HIS A 253 -3.83 10.85 -16.74
CA HIS A 253 -2.81 10.60 -15.72
C HIS A 253 -2.52 9.09 -15.63
N PRO A 254 -1.24 8.66 -15.64
CA PRO A 254 -0.89 7.22 -15.57
C PRO A 254 -1.46 6.55 -14.32
N LEU A 255 -1.43 7.24 -13.17
CA LEU A 255 -2.05 6.77 -11.92
C LEU A 255 -3.54 6.41 -12.06
N GLY A 256 -4.29 7.01 -12.99
CA GLY A 256 -5.69 6.66 -13.20
C GLY A 256 -5.86 5.19 -13.61
N ALA A 257 -5.01 4.69 -14.51
CA ALA A 257 -5.03 3.30 -14.94
C ALA A 257 -4.68 2.31 -13.82
N ILE A 258 -3.90 2.78 -12.84
CA ILE A 258 -3.41 1.99 -11.70
C ILE A 258 -4.48 1.89 -10.60
N VAL A 259 -5.19 2.99 -10.36
CA VAL A 259 -6.19 3.13 -9.28
C VAL A 259 -7.49 2.41 -9.61
N VAL A 260 -7.94 2.44 -10.86
CA VAL A 260 -9.24 1.90 -11.30
C VAL A 260 -9.48 0.44 -10.91
N PRO A 261 -8.54 -0.51 -11.12
CA PRO A 261 -8.78 -1.92 -10.80
C PRO A 261 -8.67 -2.28 -9.29
N SER A 262 -8.53 -1.30 -8.39
CA SER A 262 -8.49 -1.56 -6.94
C SER A 262 -9.89 -1.66 -6.31
N ALA A 263 -10.02 -2.52 -5.29
CA ALA A 263 -11.26 -2.65 -4.52
C ALA A 263 -11.62 -1.32 -3.82
N SER A 264 -10.60 -0.59 -3.35
CA SER A 264 -10.72 0.79 -2.90
C SER A 264 -11.57 1.64 -3.83
N THR A 265 -11.20 1.73 -5.10
CA THR A 265 -11.96 2.51 -6.09
C THR A 265 -13.38 2.00 -6.26
N ALA A 266 -13.59 0.68 -6.27
CA ALA A 266 -14.91 0.09 -6.41
C ALA A 266 -15.88 0.50 -5.29
N PHE A 267 -15.39 0.70 -4.05
CA PHE A 267 -16.23 1.14 -2.94
C PHE A 267 -16.47 2.66 -2.89
N ILE A 268 -15.48 3.47 -3.29
CA ILE A 268 -15.51 4.92 -3.05
C ILE A 268 -15.83 5.76 -4.30
N TRP A 269 -15.84 5.18 -5.50
CA TRP A 269 -15.99 5.95 -6.75
C TRP A 269 -17.28 6.78 -6.76
N PHE A 270 -18.39 6.23 -6.26
CA PHE A 270 -19.69 6.91 -6.27
C PHE A 270 -19.69 8.09 -5.27
N SER A 271 -19.08 7.91 -4.10
CA SER A 271 -18.88 8.99 -3.13
C SER A 271 -18.01 10.12 -3.70
N PHE A 272 -16.94 9.79 -4.43
CA PHE A 272 -16.15 10.79 -5.16
C PHE A 272 -16.96 11.50 -6.24
N PHE A 273 -17.79 10.77 -6.98
CA PHE A 273 -18.66 11.35 -8.00
C PHE A 273 -19.64 12.36 -7.38
N ILE A 274 -20.28 12.02 -6.27
CA ILE A 274 -21.14 12.94 -5.52
C ILE A 274 -20.35 14.16 -5.04
N GLY A 275 -19.19 13.95 -4.40
CA GLY A 275 -18.34 15.05 -3.92
C GLY A 275 -17.90 15.98 -5.05
N TRP A 276 -17.54 15.42 -6.21
CA TRP A 276 -17.20 16.17 -7.41
C TRP A 276 -18.40 16.96 -7.97
N LEU A 277 -19.58 16.33 -8.05
CA LEU A 277 -20.80 16.98 -8.53
C LEU A 277 -21.22 18.14 -7.61
N VAL A 278 -21.19 17.94 -6.29
CA VAL A 278 -21.45 18.98 -5.29
C VAL A 278 -20.43 20.10 -5.42
N LYS A 279 -19.14 19.78 -5.55
CA LYS A 279 -18.08 20.78 -5.74
C LYS A 279 -18.32 21.61 -7.00
N ILE A 280 -18.68 20.98 -8.12
CA ILE A 280 -19.00 21.70 -9.37
C ILE A 280 -20.22 22.60 -9.17
N ALA A 281 -21.29 22.11 -8.55
CA ALA A 281 -22.48 22.91 -8.29
C ALA A 281 -22.15 24.14 -7.42
N VAL A 282 -21.41 23.94 -6.32
CA VAL A 282 -20.98 25.03 -5.42
C VAL A 282 -20.10 26.05 -6.16
N MET A 283 -19.12 25.57 -6.93
CA MET A 283 -18.23 26.46 -7.69
C MET A 283 -18.96 27.21 -8.80
N ARG A 284 -19.93 26.58 -9.47
CA ARG A 284 -20.68 27.16 -10.59
C ARG A 284 -21.73 28.16 -10.13
N TYR A 285 -22.44 27.90 -9.03
CA TYR A 285 -23.56 28.74 -8.57
C TYR A 285 -23.19 29.70 -7.43
N GLY A 286 -22.21 29.35 -6.58
CA GLY A 286 -21.83 30.16 -5.42
C GLY A 286 -20.42 30.73 -5.44
N GLY A 287 -19.60 30.34 -6.43
CA GLY A 287 -18.21 30.78 -6.56
C GLY A 287 -17.33 30.38 -5.37
N VAL A 288 -16.14 31.01 -5.30
CA VAL A 288 -15.11 30.69 -4.30
C VAL A 288 -15.57 31.03 -2.87
N GLY A 289 -16.40 32.06 -2.70
CA GLY A 289 -16.91 32.49 -1.39
C GLY A 289 -17.80 31.43 -0.73
N LEU A 290 -18.75 30.85 -1.48
CA LEU A 290 -19.58 29.76 -0.96
C LEU A 290 -18.75 28.51 -0.69
N TYR A 291 -17.77 28.20 -1.56
CA TYR A 291 -16.86 27.09 -1.35
C TYR A 291 -16.10 27.20 -0.02
N GLN A 292 -15.54 28.38 0.30
CA GLN A 292 -14.84 28.58 1.57
C GLN A 292 -15.76 28.46 2.79
N ARG A 293 -17.03 28.88 2.68
CA ARG A 293 -18.04 28.74 3.75
C ARG A 293 -18.51 27.31 3.97
N LEU A 294 -18.60 26.50 2.91
CA LEU A 294 -19.00 25.08 3.01
C LEU A 294 -17.85 24.15 3.40
N ARG A 295 -16.60 24.57 3.19
CA ARG A 295 -15.41 23.80 3.59
C ARG A 295 -15.44 23.31 5.06
N PRO A 296 -15.70 24.16 6.08
CA PRO A 296 -15.78 23.69 7.47
C PRO A 296 -16.95 22.71 7.69
N PHE A 297 -18.07 22.85 6.99
CA PHE A 297 -19.17 21.88 7.06
C PHE A 297 -18.75 20.50 6.54
N ALA A 298 -18.06 20.44 5.39
CA ALA A 298 -17.55 19.18 4.85
C ALA A 298 -16.53 18.51 5.78
N ILE A 299 -15.62 19.30 6.38
CA ILE A 299 -14.70 18.80 7.41
C ILE A 299 -15.48 18.30 8.63
N GLY A 300 -16.51 19.03 9.05
CA GLY A 300 -17.40 18.65 10.15
C GLY A 300 -18.14 17.34 9.90
N LEU A 301 -18.52 17.03 8.65
CA LEU A 301 -19.12 15.75 8.29
C LEU A 301 -18.15 14.59 8.48
N ILE A 302 -16.90 14.74 8.02
CA ILE A 302 -15.83 13.73 8.19
C ILE A 302 -15.53 13.52 9.68
N VAL A 303 -15.38 14.60 10.43
CA VAL A 303 -15.15 14.55 11.88
C VAL A 303 -16.36 13.93 12.59
N GLY A 304 -17.57 14.24 12.16
CA GLY A 304 -18.81 13.69 12.71
C GLY A 304 -18.89 12.17 12.57
N GLU A 305 -18.57 11.64 11.39
CA GLU A 305 -18.48 10.19 11.16
C GLU A 305 -17.45 9.54 12.09
N ALA A 306 -16.25 10.11 12.17
CA ALA A 306 -15.19 9.61 13.05
C ALA A 306 -15.59 9.66 14.53
N LEU A 307 -16.28 10.72 14.97
CA LEU A 307 -16.79 10.85 16.33
C LEU A 307 -17.88 9.82 16.63
N VAL A 308 -18.81 9.58 15.71
CA VAL A 308 -19.84 8.55 15.87
C VAL A 308 -19.18 7.18 16.02
N ALA A 309 -18.22 6.83 15.14
CA ALA A 309 -17.47 5.59 15.24
C ALA A 309 -16.74 5.45 16.58
N ALA A 310 -16.08 6.51 17.06
CA ALA A 310 -15.41 6.53 18.35
C ALA A 310 -16.39 6.36 19.53
N VAL A 311 -17.55 7.01 19.49
CA VAL A 311 -18.59 6.88 20.52
C VAL A 311 -19.10 5.44 20.59
N PHE A 312 -19.41 4.82 19.46
CA PHE A 312 -19.86 3.42 19.43
C PHE A 312 -18.78 2.45 19.90
N LEU A 313 -17.51 2.71 19.61
CA LEU A 313 -16.39 1.92 20.12
C LEU A 313 -16.31 2.00 21.65
N VAL A 314 -16.44 3.21 22.23
CA VAL A 314 -16.45 3.41 23.69
C VAL A 314 -17.67 2.74 24.33
N ILE A 315 -18.86 2.86 23.73
CA ILE A 315 -20.07 2.17 24.19
C ILE A 315 -19.86 0.65 24.17
N GLY A 316 -19.32 0.10 23.08
CA GLY A 316 -19.03 -1.33 22.95
C GLY A 316 -18.06 -1.82 24.03
N MET A 317 -17.00 -1.05 24.30
CA MET A 317 -16.03 -1.35 25.35
C MET A 317 -16.68 -1.31 26.75
N ALA A 318 -17.49 -0.28 27.03
CA ALA A 318 -18.18 -0.14 28.31
C ALA A 318 -19.20 -1.26 28.56
N LEU A 319 -19.97 -1.65 27.53
CA LEU A 319 -20.93 -2.75 27.61
C LEU A 319 -20.24 -4.09 27.83
N ARG A 320 -19.11 -4.34 27.14
CA ARG A 320 -18.30 -5.55 27.37
C ARG A 320 -17.76 -5.59 28.81
N TRP A 321 -17.31 -4.45 29.34
CA TRP A 321 -16.83 -4.36 30.72
C TRP A 321 -17.96 -4.56 31.76
N ALA A 322 -19.18 -4.16 31.42
CA ALA A 322 -20.39 -4.41 32.21
C ALA A 322 -20.92 -5.85 32.10
N GLY A 323 -20.26 -6.73 31.34
CA GLY A 323 -20.66 -8.13 31.15
C GLY A 323 -21.86 -8.32 30.21
N VAL A 324 -22.23 -7.28 29.45
CA VAL A 324 -23.30 -7.37 28.45
C VAL A 324 -22.70 -7.94 27.16
N ASN A 325 -23.07 -9.17 26.83
CA ASN A 325 -22.77 -9.74 25.52
C ASN A 325 -23.65 -9.02 24.49
N LEU A 326 -23.05 -8.08 23.76
CA LEU A 326 -23.69 -7.52 22.58
C LEU A 326 -23.93 -8.68 21.60
N PRO A 327 -25.17 -8.90 21.11
CA PRO A 327 -25.35 -9.75 19.95
C PRO A 327 -24.45 -9.21 18.84
N GLN A 328 -23.86 -10.07 18.01
CA GLN A 328 -23.14 -9.61 16.82
C GLN A 328 -24.04 -8.58 16.14
N LEU A 329 -23.55 -7.34 16.04
CA LEU A 329 -24.32 -6.25 15.43
C LEU A 329 -24.86 -6.83 14.12
N PRO A 330 -26.19 -6.90 13.93
CA PRO A 330 -26.71 -7.38 12.66
C PRO A 330 -26.05 -6.52 11.60
N HIS A 331 -25.50 -7.15 10.56
CA HIS A 331 -24.96 -6.44 9.41
C HIS A 331 -26.06 -5.49 8.90
N PHE A 332 -26.05 -4.23 9.36
CA PHE A 332 -27.07 -3.24 9.03
C PHE A 332 -26.94 -2.79 7.57
N LEU A 333 -25.85 -3.19 6.91
CA LEU A 333 -25.63 -3.04 5.49
C LEU A 333 -25.34 -4.42 4.90
N PRO A 334 -26.04 -4.84 3.82
CA PRO A 334 -25.67 -6.01 3.06
C PRO A 334 -24.37 -5.69 2.31
N GLY A 335 -23.27 -6.32 2.72
CA GLY A 335 -21.94 -6.15 2.13
C GLY A 335 -20.94 -7.08 2.76
#